data_AF-A0A916NV30-F1
#
_entry.id   AF-A0A916NV30-F1
#
_cell.length_a   1.000
_cell.length_b   1.000
_cell.length_c   1.000
_cell.angle_alpha   90.00
_cell.angle_beta   90.00
_cell.angle_gamma   90.00
#
_symmetry.space_group_name_H-M   'P 1'
#
loop_
_entity.id
_entity.type
_entity.pdbx_description
1 polymer ?
#
loop_
_entity_poly.entity_id
_entity_poly.type
_entity_poly.pdbx_seq_one_letter_code
_entity_poly.pdbx_strand_id
1 'polypeptide(L)'
;MTMSAVAARAGAGKATVYRRWDSKAELVIDAVAVAVDAEEILRNLPDGGSLVDDLHALRKLGLNDQRMWQALVGLSAELQKNPELGAAIHERLVDPRVRVIHGLLERARIRGELRRNDMDIELLAQIPAAMVAYRILVLGKPIDTDFLVSTCEEVLLPLVT
;
A
#
# COMPACT_ATOMS: atom_id res chain seq x y z
N MET A 1 9.85 16.87 10.65
CA MET A 1 10.37 15.69 11.40
C MET A 1 11.84 15.47 11.05
N THR A 2 12.71 15.32 12.06
CA THR A 2 14.16 15.05 11.89
C THR A 2 14.53 13.71 12.57
N MET A 3 15.60 13.06 12.13
CA MET A 3 16.13 11.82 12.76
C MET A 3 16.39 12.02 14.26
N SER A 4 16.94 13.18 14.64
CA SER A 4 17.20 13.53 16.05
C SER A 4 15.91 13.62 16.88
N ALA A 5 14.83 14.18 16.31
CA ALA A 5 13.54 14.26 16.99
C ALA A 5 12.88 12.87 17.14
N VAL A 6 13.09 11.98 16.17
CA VAL A 6 12.64 10.58 16.27
C VAL A 6 13.40 9.85 17.38
N ALA A 7 14.73 9.96 17.41
CA ALA A 7 15.56 9.37 18.46
C ALA A 7 15.15 9.82 19.87
N ALA A 8 14.97 11.13 20.06
CA ALA A 8 14.52 11.69 21.33
C ALA A 8 13.14 11.16 21.76
N ARG A 9 12.18 11.10 20.84
CA ARG A 9 10.82 10.61 21.14
C ARG A 9 10.78 9.09 21.38
N ALA A 10 11.65 8.33 20.75
CA ALA A 10 11.78 6.89 20.95
C ALA A 10 12.61 6.51 22.20
N GLY A 11 13.19 7.48 22.92
CA GLY A 11 14.13 7.21 24.01
C GLY A 11 15.42 6.50 23.54
N ALA A 12 15.74 6.60 22.25
CA ALA A 12 16.88 5.93 21.64
C ALA A 12 18.05 6.91 21.41
N GLY A 13 19.28 6.41 21.46
CA GLY A 13 20.46 7.18 21.06
C GLY A 13 20.44 7.47 19.55
N LYS A 14 20.92 8.66 19.13
CA LYS A 14 21.01 9.03 17.71
C LYS A 14 21.79 7.98 16.90
N ALA A 15 22.92 7.49 17.43
CA ALA A 15 23.72 6.46 16.78
C ALA A 15 22.94 5.15 16.55
N THR A 16 22.04 4.78 17.47
CA THR A 16 21.18 3.61 17.31
C THR A 16 20.20 3.77 16.16
N VAL A 17 19.61 4.96 16.00
CA VAL A 17 18.68 5.25 14.90
C VAL A 17 19.41 5.28 13.56
N TYR A 18 20.55 5.97 13.47
CA TYR A 18 21.35 6.03 12.24
C TYR A 18 21.96 4.68 11.85
N ARG A 19 22.22 3.76 12.80
CA ARG A 19 22.68 2.40 12.49
C ARG A 19 21.59 1.55 11.82
N ARG A 20 20.32 1.88 12.04
CA ARG A 20 19.18 1.11 11.52
C ARG A 20 18.58 1.72 10.25
N TRP A 21 18.69 3.03 10.09
CA TRP A 21 18.23 3.75 8.92
C TRP A 21 19.24 4.84 8.54
N ASP A 22 19.78 4.75 7.33
CA ASP A 22 20.80 5.67 6.83
C ASP A 22 20.18 7.02 6.45
N SER A 23 18.86 7.05 6.23
CA SER A 23 18.11 8.26 5.93
C SER A 23 16.75 8.34 6.62
N LYS A 24 16.20 9.57 6.69
CA LYS A 24 14.82 9.80 7.13
C LYS A 24 13.82 9.07 6.22
N ALA A 25 14.11 8.97 4.93
CA ALA A 25 13.24 8.33 3.96
C ALA A 25 13.12 6.83 4.24
N GLU A 26 14.25 6.15 4.47
CA GLU A 26 14.27 4.74 4.87
C GLU A 26 13.52 4.47 6.17
N LEU A 27 13.69 5.35 7.17
CA LEU A 27 12.97 5.26 8.44
C LEU A 27 11.46 5.34 8.22
N VAL A 28 11.00 6.29 7.39
CA VAL A 28 9.58 6.46 7.09
C VAL A 28 9.04 5.25 6.33
N ILE A 29 9.77 4.74 5.33
CA ILE A 29 9.35 3.54 4.57
C ILE A 29 9.21 2.34 5.50
N ASP A 30 10.18 2.11 6.39
CA ASP A 30 10.11 1.01 7.36
C ASP A 30 8.93 1.18 8.32
N ALA A 31 8.71 2.38 8.83
CA ALA A 31 7.58 2.66 9.71
C ALA A 31 6.22 2.43 9.02
N VAL A 32 6.10 2.83 7.75
CA VAL A 32 4.90 2.62 6.92
C VAL A 32 4.71 1.13 6.63
N ALA A 33 5.79 0.38 6.36
CA ALA A 33 5.74 -1.05 6.09
C ALA A 33 5.26 -1.83 7.32
N VAL A 34 5.74 -1.47 8.52
CA VAL A 34 5.30 -2.10 9.78
C VAL A 34 3.86 -1.72 10.16
N ALA A 35 3.41 -0.51 9.81
CA ALA A 35 2.06 -0.05 10.16
C ALA A 35 0.94 -0.84 9.44
N VAL A 36 1.25 -1.46 8.30
CA VAL A 36 0.33 -2.30 7.54
C VAL A 36 1.05 -3.59 7.18
N ASP A 37 0.83 -4.63 7.98
CA ASP A 37 1.37 -5.96 7.72
C ASP A 37 0.60 -6.64 6.57
N ALA A 38 0.90 -6.23 5.35
CA ALA A 38 0.32 -6.79 4.15
C ALA A 38 0.64 -8.28 3.98
N GLU A 39 1.73 -8.77 4.56
CA GLU A 39 2.05 -10.20 4.54
C GLU A 39 1.11 -10.99 5.45
N GLU A 40 0.77 -10.46 6.62
CA GLU A 40 -0.25 -11.06 7.49
C GLU A 40 -1.63 -11.06 6.83
N ILE A 41 -1.99 -9.97 6.13
CA ILE A 41 -3.21 -9.91 5.34
C ILE A 41 -3.20 -10.95 4.23
N LEU A 42 -2.07 -11.13 3.54
CA LEU A 42 -1.93 -12.14 2.49
C LEU A 42 -2.04 -13.57 3.05
N ARG A 43 -1.50 -13.84 4.25
CA ARG A 43 -1.64 -15.13 4.92
C ARG A 43 -3.09 -15.40 5.35
N ASN A 44 -3.81 -14.36 5.73
CA ASN A 44 -5.18 -14.44 6.23
C ASN A 44 -6.14 -13.65 5.32
N LEU A 45 -6.06 -13.90 4.01
CA LEU A 45 -6.91 -13.21 3.04
C LEU A 45 -8.39 -13.42 3.40
N PRO A 46 -9.20 -12.35 3.49
CA PRO A 46 -10.62 -12.47 3.75
C PRO A 46 -11.29 -13.47 2.81
N ASP A 47 -12.23 -14.27 3.33
CA ASP A 47 -13.01 -15.25 2.56
C ASP A 47 -14.51 -15.05 2.84
N GLY A 48 -15.02 -13.91 2.39
CA GLY A 48 -16.42 -13.49 2.56
C GLY A 48 -17.39 -14.21 1.63
N GLY A 49 -16.89 -15.02 0.68
CA GLY A 49 -17.73 -15.76 -0.26
C GLY A 49 -17.96 -15.06 -1.60
N SER A 50 -17.66 -13.76 -1.72
CA SER A 50 -17.59 -13.03 -3.00
C SER A 50 -16.39 -12.08 -3.04
N LEU A 51 -15.92 -11.71 -4.23
CA LEU A 51 -14.87 -10.70 -4.42
C LEU A 51 -15.26 -9.35 -3.80
N VAL A 52 -16.55 -8.99 -3.88
CA VAL A 52 -17.08 -7.76 -3.28
C VAL A 52 -16.88 -7.78 -1.77
N ASP A 53 -17.30 -8.88 -1.12
CA ASP A 53 -17.17 -9.04 0.33
C ASP A 53 -15.70 -9.08 0.77
N ASP A 54 -14.84 -9.71 -0.03
CA ASP A 54 -13.41 -9.79 0.23
C ASP A 54 -12.73 -8.41 0.16
N LEU A 55 -13.03 -7.62 -0.87
CA LEU A 55 -12.52 -6.25 -1.01
C LEU A 55 -13.07 -5.33 0.11
N HIS A 56 -14.32 -5.51 0.52
CA HIS A 56 -14.90 -4.79 1.66
C HIS A 56 -14.25 -5.17 2.97
N ALA A 57 -13.87 -6.44 3.15
CA ALA A 57 -13.17 -6.87 4.35
C ALA A 57 -11.78 -6.20 4.48
N LEU A 58 -11.11 -5.89 3.36
CA LEU A 58 -9.86 -5.11 3.38
C LEU A 58 -10.03 -3.71 4.01
N ARG A 59 -11.22 -3.10 3.91
CA ARG A 59 -11.52 -1.81 4.59
C ARG A 59 -11.31 -1.88 6.10
N LYS A 60 -11.57 -3.05 6.70
CA LYS A 60 -11.47 -3.27 8.14
C LYS A 60 -10.02 -3.47 8.62
N LEU A 61 -9.08 -3.66 7.70
CA LEU A 61 -7.67 -3.95 7.99
C LEU A 61 -6.81 -2.69 8.16
N GLY A 62 -7.42 -1.51 8.26
CA GLY A 62 -6.74 -0.34 8.82
C GLY A 62 -5.76 0.37 7.88
N LEU A 63 -6.01 0.38 6.55
CA LEU A 63 -5.31 1.25 5.59
C LEU A 63 -5.58 2.77 5.81
N ASN A 64 -6.15 3.13 6.96
CA ASN A 64 -6.78 4.41 7.25
C ASN A 64 -5.87 5.39 8.01
N ASP A 65 -4.59 5.05 8.23
CA ASP A 65 -3.69 6.02 8.85
C ASP A 65 -3.31 7.11 7.85
N GLN A 66 -4.09 8.19 7.86
CA GLN A 66 -3.85 9.38 7.04
C GLN A 66 -2.44 9.97 7.27
N ARG A 67 -1.86 9.79 8.47
CA ARG A 67 -0.52 10.29 8.79
C ARG A 67 0.55 9.49 8.04
N MET A 68 0.33 8.19 7.84
CA MET A 68 1.18 7.33 7.03
C MET A 68 1.22 7.84 5.58
N TRP A 69 0.06 8.11 4.99
CA TRP A 69 -0.04 8.65 3.62
C TRP A 69 0.55 10.04 3.48
N GLN A 70 0.33 10.93 4.47
CA GLN A 70 0.96 12.24 4.51
C GLN A 70 2.49 12.16 4.63
N ALA A 71 3.03 11.19 5.37
CA ALA A 71 4.46 10.97 5.45
C ALA A 71 5.05 10.58 4.09
N LEU A 72 4.37 9.71 3.33
CA LEU A 72 4.77 9.34 1.96
C LEU A 72 4.68 10.52 0.98
N VAL A 73 3.62 11.34 1.05
CA VAL A 73 3.52 12.58 0.25
C VAL A 73 4.71 13.50 0.54
N GLY A 74 5.11 13.64 1.80
CA GLY A 74 6.28 14.41 2.20
C GLY A 74 7.63 13.89 1.69
N LEU A 75 7.68 12.65 1.19
CA LEU A 75 8.86 12.04 0.55
C LEU A 75 8.85 12.15 -0.99
N SER A 76 7.76 12.62 -1.59
CA SER A 76 7.62 12.69 -3.06
C SER A 76 8.78 13.40 -3.77
N ALA A 77 9.28 14.50 -3.19
CA ALA A 77 10.42 15.24 -3.74
C ALA A 77 11.77 14.50 -3.62
N GLU A 78 11.93 13.62 -2.62
CA GLU A 78 13.13 12.77 -2.47
C GLU A 78 13.06 11.57 -3.42
N LEU A 79 11.87 11.02 -3.67
CA LEU A 79 11.66 9.91 -4.62
C LEU A 79 12.10 10.26 -6.04
N GLN A 80 11.87 11.50 -6.48
CA GLN A 80 12.31 11.95 -7.81
C GLN A 80 13.84 12.05 -7.93
N LYS A 81 14.56 12.13 -6.80
CA LYS A 81 16.02 12.35 -6.76
C LYS A 81 16.80 11.10 -6.39
N ASN A 82 16.14 10.08 -5.84
CA ASN A 82 16.76 8.86 -5.36
C ASN A 82 16.03 7.62 -5.91
N PRO A 83 16.49 7.05 -7.04
CA PRO A 83 15.89 5.86 -7.63
C PRO A 83 15.89 4.63 -6.70
N GLU A 84 16.90 4.46 -5.86
CA GLU A 84 17.00 3.35 -4.89
C GLU A 84 15.86 3.41 -3.85
N LEU A 85 15.44 4.64 -3.49
CA LEU A 85 14.29 4.86 -2.63
C LEU A 85 12.98 4.39 -3.30
N GLY A 86 12.86 4.58 -4.61
CA GLY A 86 11.73 4.08 -5.39
C GLY A 86 11.63 2.55 -5.36
N ALA A 87 12.76 1.86 -5.51
CA ALA A 87 12.82 0.40 -5.42
C ALA A 87 12.41 -0.09 -4.01
N ALA A 88 12.94 0.54 -2.95
CA ALA A 88 12.58 0.20 -1.57
C ALA A 88 11.09 0.43 -1.27
N ILE A 89 10.48 1.50 -1.80
CA ILE A 89 9.03 1.71 -1.70
C ILE A 89 8.28 0.60 -2.44
N HIS A 90 8.70 0.28 -3.66
CA HIS A 90 8.03 -0.74 -4.44
C HIS A 90 8.02 -2.08 -3.69
N GLU A 91 9.19 -2.56 -3.29
CA GLU A 91 9.38 -3.84 -2.61
C GLU A 91 8.65 -3.91 -1.25
N ARG A 92 8.76 -2.86 -0.43
CA ARG A 92 8.32 -2.93 0.98
C ARG A 92 6.90 -2.44 1.18
N LEU A 93 6.37 -1.62 0.26
CA LEU A 93 5.06 -1.00 0.40
C LEU A 93 4.10 -1.40 -0.71
N VAL A 94 4.52 -1.30 -1.98
CA VAL A 94 3.58 -1.46 -3.10
C VAL A 94 3.30 -2.93 -3.35
N ASP A 95 4.35 -3.71 -3.58
CA ASP A 95 4.31 -5.11 -4.00
C ASP A 95 3.54 -6.01 -3.01
N PRO A 96 3.73 -5.93 -1.66
CA PRO A 96 2.91 -6.68 -0.71
C PRO A 96 1.41 -6.39 -0.83
N ARG A 97 1.01 -5.14 -1.09
CA ARG A 97 -0.39 -4.75 -1.25
C ARG A 97 -0.96 -5.21 -2.60
N VAL A 98 -0.15 -5.15 -3.66
CA VAL A 98 -0.51 -5.70 -4.98
C VAL A 98 -0.76 -7.20 -4.86
N ARG A 99 0.10 -7.95 -4.15
CA ARG A 99 -0.10 -9.38 -3.91
C ARG A 99 -1.40 -9.72 -3.18
N VAL A 100 -1.83 -8.86 -2.23
CA VAL A 100 -3.13 -9.03 -1.56
C VAL A 100 -4.27 -8.94 -2.57
N ILE A 101 -4.30 -7.90 -3.41
CA ILE A 101 -5.33 -7.74 -4.45
C ILE A 101 -5.27 -8.89 -5.46
N HIS A 102 -4.07 -9.27 -5.90
CA HIS A 102 -3.84 -10.41 -6.78
C HIS A 102 -4.46 -11.69 -6.18
N GLY A 103 -4.19 -11.99 -4.91
CA GLY A 103 -4.73 -13.18 -4.25
C GLY A 103 -6.26 -13.21 -4.18
N LEU A 104 -6.90 -12.05 -3.99
CA LEU A 104 -8.37 -11.93 -4.03
C LEU A 104 -8.94 -12.14 -5.44
N LEU A 105 -8.32 -11.52 -6.45
CA LEU A 105 -8.72 -11.69 -7.85
C LEU A 105 -8.54 -13.13 -8.32
N GLU A 106 -7.46 -13.79 -7.91
CA GLU A 106 -7.20 -15.19 -8.21
C GLU A 106 -8.26 -16.11 -7.57
N ARG A 107 -8.67 -15.82 -6.34
CA ARG A 107 -9.77 -16.55 -5.71
C ARG A 107 -11.10 -16.31 -6.40
N ALA A 108 -11.38 -15.08 -6.81
CA ALA A 108 -12.57 -14.75 -7.60
C ALA A 108 -12.57 -15.50 -8.94
N ARG A 109 -11.40 -15.66 -9.58
CA ARG A 109 -11.23 -16.48 -10.80
C ARG A 109 -11.57 -17.94 -10.55
N ILE A 110 -11.07 -18.53 -9.46
CA ILE A 110 -11.39 -19.91 -9.09
C ILE A 110 -12.89 -20.11 -8.84
N ARG A 111 -13.56 -19.10 -8.26
CA ARG A 111 -15.02 -19.10 -8.04
C ARG A 111 -15.85 -18.84 -9.31
N GLY A 112 -15.21 -18.46 -10.42
CA GLY A 112 -15.90 -18.11 -11.66
C GLY A 112 -16.61 -16.75 -11.61
N GLU A 113 -16.17 -15.85 -10.72
CA GLU A 113 -16.75 -14.51 -10.58
C GLU A 113 -16.21 -13.51 -11.60
N LEU A 114 -15.05 -13.80 -12.21
CA LEU A 114 -14.46 -12.91 -13.21
C LEU A 114 -15.24 -12.97 -14.52
N ARG A 115 -15.44 -11.81 -15.15
CA ARG A 115 -16.10 -11.66 -16.46
C ARG A 115 -15.45 -12.53 -17.54
N ARG A 116 -14.12 -12.62 -17.51
CA ARG A 116 -13.34 -13.50 -18.39
C ARG A 116 -12.26 -14.21 -17.59
N ASN A 117 -12.04 -15.48 -17.89
CA ASN A 117 -11.02 -16.29 -17.20
C ASN A 117 -9.59 -16.00 -17.66
N ASP A 118 -9.40 -15.33 -18.79
CA ASP A 118 -8.10 -14.99 -19.40
C ASP A 118 -7.65 -13.56 -19.08
N MET A 119 -8.27 -12.90 -18.10
CA MET A 119 -7.85 -11.57 -17.67
C MET A 119 -6.47 -11.61 -17.03
N ASP A 120 -5.67 -10.58 -17.33
CA ASP A 120 -4.36 -10.38 -16.73
C ASP A 120 -4.51 -9.88 -15.28
N ILE A 121 -4.59 -10.83 -14.34
CA ILE A 121 -4.74 -10.53 -12.90
C ILE A 121 -3.55 -9.74 -12.37
N GLU A 122 -2.35 -9.99 -12.88
CA GLU A 122 -1.14 -9.28 -12.47
C GLU A 122 -1.24 -7.79 -12.78
N LEU A 123 -1.72 -7.45 -13.99
CA LEU A 123 -1.97 -6.06 -14.37
C LEU A 123 -3.14 -5.45 -13.56
N LEU A 124 -4.24 -6.19 -13.39
CA LEU A 124 -5.42 -5.70 -12.68
C LEU A 124 -5.13 -5.41 -11.20
N ALA A 125 -4.31 -6.24 -10.56
CA ALA A 125 -3.91 -6.07 -9.16
C ALA A 125 -3.10 -4.80 -8.91
N GLN A 126 -2.44 -4.26 -9.95
CA GLN A 126 -1.67 -3.02 -9.86
C GLN A 126 -2.54 -1.75 -9.93
N ILE A 127 -3.80 -1.85 -10.37
CA ILE A 127 -4.67 -0.67 -10.57
C ILE A 127 -4.83 0.16 -9.29
N PRO A 128 -5.16 -0.41 -8.12
CA PRO A 128 -5.28 0.38 -6.90
C PRO A 128 -3.98 1.10 -6.52
N ALA A 129 -2.84 0.42 -6.66
CA ALA A 129 -1.53 1.00 -6.39
C ALA A 129 -1.20 2.15 -7.35
N ALA A 130 -1.50 2.01 -8.64
CA ALA A 130 -1.29 3.05 -9.65
C ALA A 130 -2.13 4.30 -9.37
N MET A 131 -3.40 4.13 -8.97
CA MET A 131 -4.30 5.22 -8.60
C MET A 131 -3.80 5.98 -7.36
N VAL A 132 -3.31 5.26 -6.35
CA VAL A 132 -2.66 5.85 -5.17
C VAL A 132 -1.40 6.61 -5.56
N ALA A 133 -0.54 6.03 -6.39
CA ALA A 133 0.69 6.66 -6.85
C ALA A 133 0.41 7.95 -7.63
N TYR A 134 -0.55 7.96 -8.56
CA TYR A 134 -0.96 9.16 -9.28
C TYR A 134 -1.45 10.26 -8.32
N ARG A 135 -2.29 9.89 -7.36
CA ARG A 135 -2.85 10.85 -6.39
C ARG A 135 -1.78 11.46 -5.48
N ILE A 136 -0.77 10.69 -5.07
CA ILE A 136 0.33 11.16 -4.23
C ILE A 136 1.35 11.95 -5.04
N LEU A 137 1.86 11.39 -6.14
CA LEU A 137 3.02 11.92 -6.87
C LEU A 137 2.66 13.03 -7.84
N VAL A 138 1.47 12.96 -8.47
CA VAL A 138 1.04 13.93 -9.48
C VAL A 138 0.11 14.97 -8.87
N LEU A 139 -0.89 14.55 -8.10
CA LEU A 139 -1.87 15.48 -7.53
C LEU A 139 -1.44 16.08 -6.18
N GLY A 140 -0.47 15.47 -5.49
CA GLY A 140 -0.06 15.90 -4.14
C GLY A 140 -1.20 15.83 -3.11
N LYS A 141 -2.21 14.98 -3.35
CA LYS A 141 -3.40 14.88 -2.49
C LYS A 141 -3.26 13.75 -1.47
N PRO A 142 -3.84 13.90 -0.27
CA PRO A 142 -3.88 12.81 0.70
C PRO A 142 -4.75 11.64 0.18
N ILE A 143 -4.44 10.45 0.67
CA ILE A 143 -5.26 9.26 0.53
C ILE A 143 -6.15 9.14 1.77
N ASP A 144 -7.41 8.79 1.54
CA ASP A 144 -8.36 8.41 2.57
C ASP A 144 -9.01 7.06 2.20
N THR A 145 -9.74 6.49 3.15
CA THR A 145 -10.44 5.22 2.99
C THR A 145 -11.43 5.27 1.84
N ASP A 146 -12.15 6.38 1.69
CA ASP A 146 -13.19 6.53 0.67
C ASP A 146 -12.58 6.48 -0.74
N PHE A 147 -11.41 7.10 -0.95
CA PHE A 147 -10.69 7.00 -2.22
C PHE A 147 -10.25 5.56 -2.52
N LEU A 148 -9.73 4.83 -1.53
CA LEU A 148 -9.32 3.43 -1.71
C LEU A 148 -10.52 2.54 -2.04
N VAL A 149 -11.63 2.72 -1.31
CA VAL A 149 -12.88 1.99 -1.54
C VAL A 149 -13.43 2.30 -2.93
N SER A 150 -13.54 3.58 -3.31
CA SER A 150 -14.03 3.98 -4.63
C SER A 150 -13.15 3.42 -5.75
N THR A 151 -11.83 3.34 -5.54
CA THR A 151 -10.92 2.72 -6.51
C THR A 151 -11.23 1.23 -6.69
N CYS A 152 -11.54 0.51 -5.62
CA CYS A 152 -11.94 -0.89 -5.71
C CYS A 152 -13.35 -1.05 -6.30
N GLU A 153 -14.32 -0.24 -5.88
CA GLU A 153 -15.74 -0.38 -6.23
C GLU A 153 -16.12 0.18 -7.59
N GLU A 154 -15.58 1.34 -7.95
CA GLU A 154 -15.98 2.06 -9.16
C GLU A 154 -15.04 1.77 -10.34
N VAL A 155 -13.84 1.25 -10.07
CA VAL A 155 -12.83 0.95 -11.11
C VAL A 155 -12.54 -0.53 -11.17
N LEU A 156 -12.01 -1.14 -10.10
CA LEU A 156 -11.54 -2.52 -10.18
C LEU A 156 -12.70 -3.52 -10.38
N LEU A 157 -13.74 -3.46 -9.54
CA LEU A 157 -14.88 -4.39 -9.61
C LEU A 157 -15.56 -4.38 -11.00
N PRO A 158 -15.96 -3.22 -11.57
CA PRO A 158 -16.61 -3.18 -12.89
C PRO A 158 -15.72 -3.63 -14.06
N LEU A 159 -14.39 -3.59 -13.87
CA LEU A 159 -13.44 -4.11 -14.87
C LEU A 159 -13.38 -5.64 -14.83
N VAL A 160 -13.47 -6.25 -13.66
CA VAL A 160 -13.20 -7.67 -13.45
C VAL A 160 -14.43 -8.55 -13.37
N THR A 161 -15.61 -8.03 -12.97
CA THR A 161 -16.91 -8.73 -12.94
C THR A 161 -17.85 -8.16 -14.00
#